data_AF-A0A535EFY2-F1
#
_entry.id   AF-A0A535EFY2-F1
#
_cell.length_a   1.000
_cell.length_b   1.000
_cell.length_c   1.000
_cell.angle_alpha   90.00
_cell.angle_beta   90.00
_cell.angle_gamma   90.00
#
_symmetry.space_group_name_H-M   'P 1'
#
loop_
_entity.id
_entity.type
_entity.pdbx_description
1 polymer ?
#
loop_
_entity_poly.entity_id
_entity_poly.type
_entity_poly.pdbx_seq_one_letter_code
_entity_poly.pdbx_strand_id
1 'polypeptide(L)' 'MKNLTERRRTPQMRLVEVTHGTPVDALLRQLRREGLSKAEIARRVGVPYGTVYRWLAQFGLDDGTLIRKGLAETAGTERS' A
#
# COMPACT_ATOMS: atom_id res chain seq x y z
N MET A 1 18.31 0.02 -16.38
CA MET A 1 17.43 -1.09 -15.99
C MET A 1 16.22 -0.51 -15.25
N LYS A 2 15.06 -0.39 -15.91
CA LYS A 2 13.85 0.17 -15.26
C LYS A 2 13.25 -0.93 -14.37
N ASN A 3 13.26 -0.67 -13.06
CA ASN A 3 13.03 -1.67 -12.03
C ASN A 3 11.71 -2.42 -12.23
N LEU A 4 11.73 -3.73 -11.98
CA LEU A 4 10.55 -4.61 -12.01
C LEU A 4 9.40 -4.09 -11.10
N THR A 5 9.73 -3.22 -10.12
CA THR A 5 8.81 -2.52 -9.23
C THR A 5 7.99 -1.41 -9.89
N GLU A 6 8.46 -0.79 -10.98
CA GLU A 6 7.70 0.27 -11.68
C GLU A 6 6.45 -0.29 -12.39
N ARG A 7 6.51 -1.56 -12.83
CA ARG A 7 5.42 -2.21 -13.57
C ARG A 7 4.20 -2.57 -12.71
N ARG A 8 4.30 -2.53 -11.38
CA ARG A 8 3.20 -2.89 -10.46
C ARG A 8 2.60 -1.71 -9.70
N ARG A 9 3.07 -0.48 -9.94
CA ARG A 9 2.54 0.73 -9.26
C ARG A 9 1.14 1.05 -9.77
N THR A 10 0.15 1.03 -8.88
CA THR A 10 -1.20 1.50 -9.20
C THR A 10 -1.21 3.04 -9.30
N PRO A 11 -2.22 3.66 -9.94
CA PRO A 11 -2.35 5.12 -9.99
C PRO A 11 -2.32 5.77 -8.61
N GLN A 12 -2.96 5.15 -7.61
CA GLN A 12 -2.92 5.61 -6.22
C GLN A 12 -1.51 5.57 -5.61
N MET A 13 -0.67 4.60 -5.97
CA MET A 13 0.69 4.53 -5.45
C MET A 13 1.50 5.73 -5.93
N ARG A 14 1.39 6.08 -7.22
CA ARG A 14 2.06 7.27 -7.76
C ARG A 14 1.58 8.55 -7.09
N LEU A 15 0.30 8.66 -6.76
CA LEU A 15 -0.21 9.81 -6.03
C LEU A 15 0.45 9.92 -4.66
N VAL A 16 0.53 8.82 -3.91
CA VAL A 16 1.24 8.77 -2.63
C VAL A 16 2.73 9.09 -2.79
N GLU A 17 3.39 8.60 -3.84
CA GLU A 17 4.79 8.93 -4.14
C GLU A 17 4.99 10.44 -4.35
N VAL A 18 4.08 11.09 -5.05
CA VAL A 18 4.11 12.55 -5.27
C VAL A 18 3.80 13.30 -3.98
N THR A 19 2.80 12.85 -3.21
CA THR A 19 2.39 13.49 -1.94
C THR A 19 3.48 13.42 -0.87
N HIS A 20 4.17 12.28 -0.76
CA HIS A 20 5.17 12.04 0.29
C HIS A 20 6.62 12.22 -0.20
N GLY A 21 6.83 12.46 -1.49
CA GLY A 21 8.16 12.56 -2.11
C GLY A 21 9.02 11.29 -1.99
N THR A 22 8.41 10.16 -1.61
CA THR A 22 9.10 8.91 -1.28
C THR A 22 8.38 7.73 -1.93
N PRO A 23 9.10 6.75 -2.51
CA PRO A 23 8.48 5.55 -3.07
C PRO A 23 7.59 4.83 -2.04
N VAL A 24 6.43 4.36 -2.49
CA VAL A 24 5.44 3.72 -1.59
C VAL A 24 6.05 2.52 -0.85
N ASP A 25 6.90 1.73 -1.49
CA ASP A 25 7.54 0.58 -0.85
C ASP A 25 8.48 0.98 0.30
N ALA A 26 9.24 2.06 0.13
CA ALA A 26 10.12 2.58 1.15
C ALA A 26 9.34 3.18 2.31
N LEU A 27 8.26 3.92 2.01
CA LEU A 27 7.35 4.48 3.01
C LEU A 27 6.69 3.38 3.84
N LEU A 28 6.10 2.38 3.19
CA LEU A 28 5.46 1.24 3.88
C LEU A 28 6.46 0.46 4.73
N ARG A 29 7.68 0.25 4.23
CA ARG A 29 8.74 -0.42 4.98
C ARG A 29 9.17 0.40 6.21
N GLN A 30 9.30 1.71 6.08
CA GLN A 30 9.64 2.58 7.20
C GLN A 30 8.55 2.55 8.28
N LEU A 31 7.29 2.74 7.89
CA LEU A 31 6.17 2.73 8.83
C LEU A 31 6.02 1.37 9.53
N ARG A 32 6.33 0.27 8.83
CA ARG A 32 6.39 -1.06 9.46
C ARG A 32 7.54 -1.20 10.45
N ARG A 33 8.72 -0.63 10.15
CA ARG A 33 9.86 -0.62 11.08
C ARG A 33 9.58 0.23 12.32
N GLU A 34 8.79 1.28 12.18
CA GLU A 34 8.27 2.08 13.29
C GLU A 34 7.22 1.31 14.14
N GLY A 35 6.80 0.11 13.70
CA GLY A 35 5.84 -0.73 14.42
C GLY A 35 4.38 -0.35 14.19
N LEU A 36 4.07 0.51 13.21
CA LEU A 36 2.70 0.93 12.96
C LEU A 36 1.86 -0.24 12.42
N SER A 37 0.62 -0.33 12.91
CA SER A 37 -0.39 -1.23 12.38
C SER A 37 -0.83 -0.77 10.99
N LYS A 38 -1.36 -1.69 10.17
CA LYS A 38 -1.86 -1.38 8.82
C LYS A 38 -2.93 -0.27 8.81
N ALA A 39 -3.75 -0.19 9.86
CA ALA A 39 -4.76 0.86 10.03
C ALA A 39 -4.14 2.25 10.32
N GLU A 40 -3.05 2.28 11.08
CA GLU A 40 -2.31 3.51 11.35
C GLU A 40 -1.56 3.96 10.09
N ILE A 41 -0.98 3.03 9.34
CA ILE A 41 -0.38 3.28 8.03
C ILE A 41 -1.43 3.87 7.07
N ALA A 42 -2.63 3.28 7.01
CA ALA A 42 -3.73 3.79 6.18
C ALA A 42 -4.09 5.24 6.51
N ARG A 43 -4.20 5.57 7.80
CA ARG A 43 -4.43 6.94 8.27
C ARG A 43 -3.27 7.89 7.95
N ARG A 44 -2.03 7.43 8.13
CA ARG A 44 -0.81 8.22 7.89
C ARG A 44 -0.62 8.58 6.42
N VAL A 45 -0.91 7.63 5.54
CA VAL A 45 -0.75 7.73 4.09
C VAL A 45 -2.01 8.31 3.41
N GLY A 46 -3.13 8.37 4.12
CA GLY A 46 -4.40 8.90 3.59
C GLY A 46 -5.06 7.96 2.57
N VAL A 47 -4.88 6.66 2.73
CA VAL A 47 -5.44 5.65 1.82
C VAL A 47 -6.29 4.63 2.57
N PRO A 48 -7.27 3.97 1.91
CA PRO A 48 -8.08 2.95 2.56
C PRO A 48 -7.25 1.78 3.10
N TYR A 49 -7.70 1.18 4.19
CA TYR A 49 -7.07 0.01 4.80
C TYR A 49 -6.86 -1.14 3.79
N GLY A 50 -7.87 -1.42 2.96
CA GLY A 50 -7.79 -2.46 1.93
C GLY A 50 -6.70 -2.18 0.87
N THR A 51 -6.47 -0.90 0.56
CA THR A 51 -5.39 -0.47 -0.34
C THR A 51 -4.03 -0.74 0.29
N VAL A 52 -3.82 -0.36 1.56
CA VAL A 52 -2.59 -0.65 2.30
C VAL A 52 -2.34 -2.15 2.42
N TYR A 53 -3.36 -2.93 2.75
CA TYR A 53 -3.27 -4.38 2.83
C TYR A 53 -2.79 -4.99 1.51
N ARG A 54 -3.39 -4.58 0.39
CA ARG A 54 -3.00 -5.02 -0.95
C ARG A 54 -1.58 -4.62 -1.30
N TRP A 55 -1.16 -3.40 -0.95
CA TRP A 55 0.21 -2.94 -1.19
C TRP A 55 1.23 -3.72 -0.36
N LEU A 56 0.98 -3.90 0.94
CA LEU A 56 1.84 -4.69 1.81
C LEU A 56 1.98 -6.13 1.31
N ALA A 57 0.88 -6.78 0.92
CA ALA A 57 0.91 -8.12 0.32
C ALA A 57 1.69 -8.14 -1.00
N GLN A 58 1.52 -7.11 -1.85
CA GLN A 58 2.23 -6.99 -3.12
C GLN A 58 3.76 -6.85 -2.93
N PHE A 59 4.20 -6.18 -1.87
CA PHE A 59 5.62 -6.00 -1.54
C PHE A 59 6.18 -7.06 -0.59
N GLY A 60 5.38 -8.03 -0.15
CA GLY A 60 5.79 -9.04 0.83
C GLY A 60 6.09 -8.47 2.21
N LEU A 61 5.48 -7.33 2.56
CA LEU A 61 5.59 -6.66 3.87
C LEU A 61 4.47 -7.08 4.84
N ASP A 62 3.91 -8.28 4.65
CA ASP A 62 2.85 -8.81 5.49
C ASP A 62 3.40 -9.79 6.53
N ASP A 63 3.43 -9.38 7.80
CA ASP A 63 3.70 -10.23 8.98
C ASP A 63 2.61 -11.30 9.23
N GLY A 64 2.28 -12.09 8.22
CA GLY A 64 1.57 -13.36 8.40
C GLY A 64 0.10 -13.29 8.82
N THR A 65 -0.59 -12.15 8.65
CA THR A 65 -2.02 -12.03 9.00
C THR A 65 -2.92 -12.26 7.79
N LEU A 66 -2.66 -13.31 7.01
CA LEU A 66 -3.57 -13.75 5.94
C LEU A 66 -4.82 -14.40 6.57
N ILE A 67 -5.71 -13.59 7.13
CA ILE A 67 -7.03 -14.04 7.57
C ILE A 67 -8.11 -13.19 6.91
N ARG A 68 -8.78 -13.86 5.96
CA ARG A 68 -10.14 -13.68 5.41
C ARG A 68 -10.31 -12.73 4.20
N LYS A 69 -10.44 -13.44 3.07
CA LYS A 69 -11.60 -13.38 2.13
C LYS A 69 -11.62 -12.20 1.14
N GLY A 70 -11.42 -12.54 -0.14
CA GLY A 70 -12.11 -11.87 -1.25
C GLY A 70 -11.44 -10.65 -1.89
N LEU A 71 -10.10 -10.60 -1.99
CA LEU A 71 -9.43 -9.49 -2.70
C LEU A 71 -9.38 -9.72 -4.22
N ALA A 72 -10.56 -9.76 -4.84
CA ALA A 72 -10.72 -9.64 -6.28
C ALA A 72 -11.99 -8.84 -6.60
N GLU A 73 -12.19 -7.66 -6.01
CA GLU A 73 -13.32 -6.79 -6.44
C GLU A 73 -13.18 -5.26 -6.21
N THR A 74 -12.25 -4.76 -5.38
CA THR A 74 -12.23 -3.32 -5.07
C THR A 74 -11.26 -2.47 -5.91
N ALA A 75 -11.06 -2.81 -7.19
CA ALA A 75 -10.42 -1.89 -8.14
C ALA A 75 -11.41 -0.89 -8.79
N GLY A 76 -12.58 -0.69 -8.18
CA GLY A 76 -13.48 0.43 -8.44
C GLY A 76 -13.35 1.46 -7.34
N THR A 77 -12.57 2.52 -7.58
CA THR A 77 -12.72 3.79 -6.86
C THR A 77 -14.10 4.35 -7.27
N GLU A 78 -15.06 4.23 -6.36
CA GLU A 78 -16.32 4.99 -6.44
C GLU A 78 -16.07 6.45 -6.06
N ARG A 79 -16.70 7.31 -6.84
CA ARG A 79 -16.73 8.77 -6.79
C ARG A 79 -17.32 9.32 -5.48
N SER A 80 -16.81 10.46 -5.04
CA SER A 80 -17.64 11.62 -4.62
C SER A 80 -16.82 12.89 -4.78
#